data_AF-A0A3D0KVZ1-F1
#
_entry.id   AF-A0A3D0KVZ1-F1
#
_cell.length_a   1.000
_cell.length_b   1.000
_cell.length_c   1.000
_cell.angle_alpha   90.00
_cell.angle_beta   90.00
_cell.angle_gamma   90.00
#
_symmetry.space_group_name_H-M   'P 1'
#
loop_
_entity.id
_entity.type
_entity.pdbx_description
1 polymer ?
#
loop_
_entity_poly.entity_id
_entity_poly.type
_entity_poly.pdbx_seq_one_letter_code
_entity_poly.pdbx_strand_id
1 'polypeptide(L)'
;MSSDKTESHTAPLRVAIAGLGVVGGEVARQLTHRADAMKAPTVRGFEIVAVSARSRDTDRGFDISNIDWYEDAAALATRDDVDVIVEMIGGHDGVALELVKTSLSRG
;
A
#
# COMPACT_ATOMS: atom_id res chain seq x y z
N MET A 1 2.60 39.98 -9.09
CA MET A 1 3.79 39.19 -8.67
C MET A 1 3.54 38.81 -7.22
N SER A 2 3.36 37.57 -6.79
CA SER A 2 3.41 36.27 -7.43
C SER A 2 2.29 35.46 -6.78
N SER A 3 1.36 34.92 -7.57
CA SER A 3 0.35 33.99 -7.06
C SER A 3 1.05 32.66 -6.81
N ASP A 4 1.35 32.36 -5.56
CA ASP A 4 1.79 31.03 -5.15
C ASP A 4 0.62 30.07 -5.40
N LYS A 5 0.70 29.31 -6.48
CA LYS A 5 -0.27 28.25 -6.79
C LYS A 5 0.00 27.13 -5.78
N THR A 6 -0.83 27.04 -4.74
CA THR A 6 -0.93 25.81 -3.96
C THR A 6 -1.49 24.73 -4.88
N GLU A 7 -0.63 23.86 -5.43
CA GLU A 7 -1.09 22.66 -6.13
C GLU A 7 -1.85 21.78 -5.13
N SER A 8 -3.15 21.62 -5.32
CA SER A 8 -3.92 20.63 -4.57
C SER A 8 -3.54 19.24 -5.10
N HIS A 9 -2.75 18.48 -4.34
CA HIS A 9 -2.49 17.07 -4.64
C HIS A 9 -3.71 16.22 -4.28
N THR A 10 -4.71 16.20 -5.19
CA THR A 10 -5.99 15.49 -5.02
C THR A 10 -5.94 14.01 -5.41
N ALA A 11 -4.86 13.57 -6.08
CA ALA A 11 -4.70 12.19 -6.50
C ALA A 11 -4.61 11.24 -5.28
N PRO A 12 -5.22 10.04 -5.32
CA PRO A 12 -5.10 9.06 -4.25
C PRO A 12 -3.64 8.74 -3.91
N LEU A 13 -3.36 8.38 -2.66
CA LEU A 13 -2.11 7.73 -2.29
C LEU A 13 -2.11 6.31 -2.84
N ARG A 14 -1.07 5.97 -3.61
CA ARG A 14 -0.86 4.62 -4.12
C ARG A 14 -0.16 3.80 -3.06
N VAL A 15 -0.84 2.79 -2.55
CA VAL A 15 -0.42 1.98 -1.42
C VAL A 15 -0.01 0.60 -1.91
N ALA A 16 1.14 0.11 -1.44
CA ALA A 16 1.50 -1.29 -1.50
C ALA A 16 1.42 -1.95 -0.12
N ILE A 17 0.90 -3.17 -0.05
CA ILE A 17 0.76 -3.91 1.21
C ILE A 17 1.60 -5.19 1.18
N ALA A 18 2.54 -5.31 2.10
CA ALA A 18 3.33 -6.51 2.30
C ALA A 18 2.80 -7.29 3.50
N GLY A 19 2.28 -8.49 3.28
CA GLY A 19 1.64 -9.30 4.30
C GLY A 19 0.12 -9.13 4.29
N LEU A 20 -0.58 -10.21 3.95
CA LEU A 20 -2.05 -10.28 3.93
C LEU A 20 -2.57 -11.39 4.85
N GLY A 21 -2.00 -11.47 6.07
CA GLY A 21 -2.56 -12.25 7.16
C GLY A 21 -3.83 -11.60 7.73
N VAL A 22 -4.19 -11.89 8.98
CA VAL A 22 -5.40 -11.35 9.61
C VAL A 22 -5.43 -9.82 9.58
N VAL A 23 -4.36 -9.17 10.03
CA VAL A 23 -4.29 -7.70 10.09
C VAL A 23 -4.22 -7.11 8.68
N GLY A 24 -3.32 -7.62 7.82
CA GLY A 24 -3.14 -7.07 6.49
C GLY A 24 -4.33 -7.25 5.55
N GLY A 25 -5.02 -8.39 5.65
CA GLY A 25 -6.26 -8.63 4.93
C GLY A 25 -7.37 -7.66 5.34
N GLU A 26 -7.54 -7.42 6.64
CA GLU A 26 -8.54 -6.46 7.14
C GLU A 26 -8.20 -5.02 6.77
N VAL A 27 -6.93 -4.63 6.84
CA VAL A 27 -6.47 -3.31 6.36
C VAL A 27 -6.81 -3.14 4.89
N ALA A 28 -6.44 -4.10 4.04
CA ALA A 28 -6.77 -4.06 2.61
C ALA A 28 -8.28 -3.95 2.38
N ARG A 29 -9.08 -4.74 3.11
CA ARG A 29 -10.55 -4.72 3.02
C ARG A 29 -11.14 -3.37 3.40
N GLN A 30 -10.68 -2.74 4.48
CA GLN A 30 -11.14 -1.42 4.89
C GLN A 30 -10.72 -0.35 3.87
N LEU A 31 -9.49 -0.42 3.37
CA LEU A 31 -8.98 0.47 2.33
C LEU A 31 -9.84 0.43 1.05
N THR A 32 -10.23 -0.76 0.61
CA THR A 32 -11.06 -0.95 -0.59
C THR A 32 -12.53 -0.58 -0.34
N HIS A 33 -13.15 -1.04 0.76
CA HIS A 33 -14.60 -0.90 0.96
C HIS A 33 -15.03 0.46 1.53
N ARG A 34 -14.12 1.21 2.16
CA ARG A 34 -14.41 2.50 2.80
C ARG A 34 -13.58 3.64 2.21
N ALA A 35 -13.12 3.48 0.97
CA ALA A 35 -12.33 4.49 0.26
C ALA A 35 -12.97 5.89 0.32
N ASP A 36 -14.30 6.00 0.21
CA ASP A 36 -15.01 7.28 0.30
C ASP A 36 -15.08 7.85 1.73
N ALA A 37 -15.26 6.99 2.73
CA ALA A 37 -15.33 7.42 4.13
C ALA A 37 -13.97 7.88 4.69
N MET A 38 -12.86 7.34 4.16
CA MET A 38 -11.50 7.74 4.56
C MET A 38 -10.98 9.01 3.88
N LYS A 39 -11.74 9.57 2.91
CA LYS A 39 -11.50 10.90 2.36
C LYS A 39 -11.84 12.02 3.36
N ALA A 40 -12.34 11.70 4.55
CA ALA A 40 -12.55 12.66 5.64
C ALA A 40 -11.72 12.21 6.85
N PRO A 41 -10.75 13.00 7.37
CA PRO A 41 -10.42 14.41 7.06
C PRO A 41 -9.32 14.58 6.01
N THR A 42 -8.88 13.51 5.36
CA THR A 42 -7.73 13.47 4.44
C THR A 42 -8.08 14.04 3.07
N VAL A 43 -7.32 15.03 2.58
CA VAL A 43 -7.58 15.69 1.28
C VAL A 43 -7.40 14.75 0.07
N ARG A 44 -6.86 13.54 0.28
CA ARG A 44 -6.67 12.51 -0.75
C ARG A 44 -7.12 11.12 -0.27
N GLY A 45 -7.68 10.32 -1.17
CA GLY A 45 -8.05 8.92 -0.92
C GLY A 45 -6.86 7.97 -0.97
N PHE A 46 -7.12 6.67 -0.91
CA PHE A 46 -6.13 5.59 -1.05
C PHE A 46 -6.49 4.67 -2.20
N GLU A 47 -5.48 4.15 -2.88
CA GLU A 47 -5.59 3.14 -3.93
C GLU A 47 -4.55 2.07 -3.65
N ILE A 48 -4.97 0.81 -3.48
CA ILE A 48 -4.02 -0.30 -3.36
C ILE A 48 -3.60 -0.69 -4.77
N VAL A 49 -2.32 -0.49 -5.08
CA VAL A 49 -1.77 -0.78 -6.42
C VAL A 49 -1.02 -2.11 -6.47
N ALA A 50 -0.46 -2.55 -5.34
CA ALA A 50 0.30 -3.78 -5.26
C ALA A 50 0.19 -4.46 -3.89
N VAL A 51 0.28 -5.78 -3.85
CA VAL A 51 0.33 -6.57 -2.62
C VAL A 51 1.34 -7.70 -2.71
N SER A 52 1.83 -8.16 -1.56
CA SER A 52 2.62 -9.39 -1.45
C SER A 52 2.15 -10.24 -0.29
N ALA A 53 1.96 -11.54 -0.54
CA ALA A 53 1.72 -12.54 0.49
C ALA A 53 2.04 -13.95 -0.06
N ARG A 54 2.10 -14.95 0.83
CA ARG A 54 2.45 -16.33 0.43
C ARG A 54 1.40 -17.07 -0.40
N SER A 55 0.13 -16.64 -0.34
CA SER A 55 -0.97 -17.40 -0.94
C SER A 55 -1.97 -16.46 -1.58
N ARG A 56 -1.97 -16.43 -2.92
CA ARG A 56 -2.88 -15.60 -3.72
C ARG A 56 -4.33 -16.03 -3.60
N ASP A 57 -4.57 -17.34 -3.59
CA ASP A 57 -5.92 -17.91 -3.69
C ASP A 57 -6.70 -17.93 -2.36
N THR A 58 -6.12 -17.40 -1.28
CA THR A 58 -6.85 -17.24 -0.01
C THR A 58 -7.85 -16.10 -0.14
N ASP A 59 -9.13 -16.39 0.05
CA ASP A 59 -10.17 -15.37 0.15
C ASP A 59 -9.93 -14.48 1.39
N ARG A 60 -9.85 -13.17 1.14
CA ARG A 60 -9.62 -12.12 2.14
C ARG A 60 -10.75 -11.10 2.19
N GLY A 61 -11.82 -11.33 1.44
CA GLY A 61 -13.00 -10.48 1.43
C GLY A 61 -12.79 -9.11 0.77
N PHE A 62 -11.84 -8.97 -0.15
CA PHE A 62 -11.68 -7.80 -1.01
C PHE A 62 -11.27 -8.20 -2.43
N ASP A 63 -11.62 -7.39 -3.42
CA ASP A 63 -11.27 -7.64 -4.81
C ASP A 63 -9.78 -7.33 -5.08
N ILE A 64 -9.07 -8.28 -5.68
CA ILE A 64 -7.67 -8.18 -6.07
C ILE A 64 -7.47 -8.11 -7.60
N SER A 65 -8.56 -8.07 -8.37
CA SER A 65 -8.52 -8.16 -9.84
C SER A 65 -7.63 -7.10 -10.50
N ASN A 66 -7.57 -5.90 -9.93
CA ASN A 66 -6.79 -4.76 -10.43
C ASN A 66 -5.59 -4.41 -9.54
N ILE A 67 -5.11 -5.37 -8.75
CA ILE A 67 -3.99 -5.19 -7.81
C ILE A 67 -2.84 -6.09 -8.23
N ASP A 68 -1.66 -5.51 -8.41
CA ASP A 68 -0.48 -6.28 -8.77
C ASP A 68 -0.04 -7.18 -7.62
N TRP A 69 0.24 -8.45 -7.92
CA TRP A 69 0.67 -9.42 -6.92
C TRP A 69 2.18 -9.70 -7.03
N TYR A 70 2.85 -9.65 -5.89
CA TYR A 70 4.29 -9.92 -5.78
C TYR A 70 4.54 -11.11 -4.87
N GLU A 71 5.29 -12.09 -5.37
CA GLU A 71 5.80 -13.20 -4.56
C GLU A 71 6.94 -12.72 -3.63
N ASP A 72 7.77 -11.79 -4.10
CA ASP A 72 8.81 -11.14 -3.31
C ASP A 72 8.36 -9.76 -2.83
N ALA A 73 8.18 -9.62 -1.52
CA ALA A 73 7.78 -8.36 -0.92
C ALA A 73 8.84 -7.27 -1.06
N ALA A 74 10.14 -7.61 -1.11
CA ALA A 74 11.21 -6.61 -1.24
C ALA A 74 11.14 -5.85 -2.58
N ALA A 75 10.63 -6.50 -3.63
CA ALA A 75 10.42 -5.87 -4.94
C ALA A 75 9.40 -4.72 -4.90
N LEU A 76 8.49 -4.69 -3.93
CA LEU A 76 7.53 -3.58 -3.76
C LEU A 76 8.25 -2.24 -3.53
N ALA A 77 9.40 -2.24 -2.84
CA ALA A 77 10.18 -1.02 -2.57
C ALA A 77 10.75 -0.37 -3.83
N THR A 78 10.86 -1.13 -4.93
CA THR A 78 11.44 -0.64 -6.19
C THR A 78 10.42 -0.03 -7.15
N ARG A 79 9.13 -0.06 -6.80
CA ARG A 79 8.06 0.46 -7.65
C ARG A 79 8.00 1.99 -7.60
N ASP A 80 8.13 2.63 -8.76
CA ASP A 80 8.01 4.08 -8.89
C ASP A 80 6.54 4.57 -8.81
N ASP A 81 5.58 3.64 -8.86
CA ASP A 81 4.17 3.91 -8.75
C ASP A 81 3.57 3.62 -7.37
N VAL A 82 4.41 3.47 -6.34
CA VAL A 82 4.00 3.30 -4.95
C VAL A 82 4.43 4.52 -4.14
N ASP A 83 3.47 5.14 -3.45
CA ASP A 83 3.72 6.29 -2.57
C ASP A 83 3.94 5.84 -1.10
N VAL A 84 3.29 4.75 -0.68
CA VAL A 84 3.34 4.23 0.69
C VAL A 84 3.41 2.72 0.70
N ILE A 85 4.31 2.17 1.51
CA ILE A 85 4.37 0.72 1.79
C ILE A 85 3.90 0.46 3.22
N VAL A 86 2.96 -0.47 3.37
CA VAL A 86 2.49 -0.96 4.68
C VAL A 86 3.00 -2.37 4.90
N GLU A 87 3.94 -2.54 5.82
CA GLU A 87 4.54 -3.84 6.16
C GLU A 87 3.79 -4.51 7.33
N MET A 88 3.33 -5.74 7.09
CA MET A 88 2.53 -6.57 7.99
C MET A 88 2.84 -8.08 7.80
N ILE A 89 4.05 -8.42 7.36
CA ILE A 89 4.57 -9.79 7.26
C ILE A 89 4.85 -10.32 8.67
N GLY A 90 5.44 -9.48 9.53
CA GLY A 90 5.89 -9.82 10.87
C GLY A 90 7.29 -10.43 10.90
N GLY A 91 7.88 -10.47 12.11
CA GLY A 91 9.30 -10.77 12.31
C GLY A 91 10.14 -9.49 12.46
N HIS A 92 11.43 -9.64 12.73
CA HIS A 92 12.37 -8.53 12.94
C HIS A 92 13.57 -8.55 11.97
N ASP A 93 13.54 -9.47 11.01
CA ASP A 93 14.66 -9.91 10.17
C ASP A 93 14.15 -10.16 8.75
N GLY A 94 15.07 -10.36 7.81
CA GLY A 94 14.77 -10.95 6.52
C GLY A 94 13.94 -10.01 5.66
N VAL A 95 13.02 -10.58 4.88
CA VAL A 95 12.26 -9.82 3.88
C VAL A 95 11.51 -8.61 4.46
N ALA A 96 11.01 -8.69 5.70
CA ALA A 96 10.35 -7.56 6.35
C ALA A 96 11.34 -6.41 6.63
N LEU A 97 12.52 -6.74 7.18
CA LEU A 97 13.57 -5.76 7.45
C LEU A 97 14.16 -5.17 6.16
N GLU A 98 14.39 -6.01 5.15
CA GLU A 98 14.90 -5.60 3.85
C GLU A 98 13.93 -4.67 3.12
N LEU A 99 12.63 -4.99 3.12
CA LEU A 99 11.58 -4.15 2.56
C LEU A 99 11.58 -2.76 3.22
N VAL A 100 11.55 -2.70 4.56
CA VAL A 100 11.52 -1.43 5.29
C VAL A 100 12.78 -0.60 5.02
N LYS A 101 13.97 -1.21 5.11
CA LYS A 101 15.23 -0.51 4.83
C LYS A 101 15.30 0.02 3.40
N THR A 102 14.89 -0.78 2.43
CA THR A 102 14.92 -0.40 1.01
C THR A 102 13.92 0.71 0.73
N SER A 103 12.70 0.61 1.28
CA SER A 103 11.66 1.65 1.15
C SER A 103 12.17 2.99 1.70
N LEU A 104 12.66 3.01 2.94
CA LEU A 104 13.18 4.23 3.57
C LEU A 104 14.39 4.83 2.86
N SER A 105 15.21 4.00 2.19
CA SER A 105 16.33 4.49 1.38
C SER A 105 15.90 5.19 0.09
N ARG A 106 14.63 5.04 -0.32
CA ARG A 106 14.07 5.50 -1.59
C ARG A 106 13.07 6.65 -1.46
N GLY A 107 12.48 6.88 -0.28
CA GLY A 107 11.59 8.01 0.01
C GLY A 107 10.40 7.63 0.86
#